data_AF-A0A1V5NBL2-F1
#
_entry.id   AF-A0A1V5NBL2-F1
#
_cell.length_a   1.000
_cell.length_b   1.000
_cell.length_c   1.000
_cell.angle_alpha   90.00
_cell.angle_beta   90.00
_cell.angle_gamma   90.00
#
_symmetry.space_group_name_H-M   'P 1'
#
loop_
_entity.id
_entity.type
_entity.pdbx_description
1 polymer ?
#
loop_
_entity_poly.entity_id
_entity_poly.type
_entity_poly.pdbx_seq_one_letter_code
_entity_poly.pdbx_strand_id
1 'polypeptide(L)' 'MGIKQVQQDNSADLNGIMDLVLEIRATAKSKKDFETADKIRNTLTTLGITIKDTKDGAEWSK' A
#
# COMPACT_ATOMS: atom_id res chain seq x y z
N MET A 1 24.41 -28.18 -1.07
CA MET A 1 22.95 -27.99 -0.98
C MET A 1 22.67 -26.49 -0.97
N GLY A 2 22.72 -25.89 -2.16
CA GLY A 2 22.53 -24.46 -2.35
C GLY A 2 21.22 -24.24 -3.08
N ILE A 3 20.31 -23.49 -2.46
CA ILE A 3 19.54 -22.35 -2.99
C ILE A 3 18.43 -22.06 -1.96
N LYS A 4 18.76 -21.24 -0.94
CA LYS A 4 17.71 -20.53 -0.21
C LYS A 4 17.16 -19.52 -1.22
N GLN A 5 15.98 -19.81 -1.75
CA GLN A 5 15.22 -18.93 -2.62
C GLN A 5 15.13 -17.55 -1.95
N VAL A 6 15.93 -16.60 -2.41
CA VAL A 6 15.82 -15.17 -2.05
C VAL A 6 14.65 -14.63 -2.87
N GLN A 7 13.44 -15.01 -2.48
CA GLN A 7 12.20 -14.43 -2.96
C GLN A 7 11.50 -13.74 -1.79
N GLN A 8 12.11 -12.70 -1.20
CA GLN A 8 11.36 -11.87 -0.24
C GLN A 8 12.02 -10.53 0.05
N ASP A 9 12.18 -9.68 -0.96
CA ASP A 9 12.57 -8.26 -0.71
C ASP A 9 11.59 -7.26 -1.35
N ASN A 10 10.80 -7.68 -2.35
CA ASN A 10 9.78 -6.79 -2.94
C ASN A 10 8.60 -6.51 -1.98
N SER A 11 8.31 -7.42 -1.06
CA SER A 11 7.19 -7.27 -0.12
C SER A 11 7.49 -6.24 0.98
N ALA A 12 8.76 -5.99 1.28
CA ALA A 12 9.18 -5.07 2.34
C ALA A 12 9.08 -3.61 1.88
N ASP A 13 9.58 -3.28 0.68
CA ASP A 13 9.45 -1.94 0.08
C ASP A 13 7.98 -1.56 -0.13
N LEU A 14 7.18 -2.49 -0.66
CA LEU A 14 5.77 -2.25 -0.87
C LEU A 14 5.00 -2.11 0.46
N ASN A 15 5.42 -2.79 1.54
CA ASN A 15 4.85 -2.57 2.88
C ASN A 15 5.11 -1.14 3.38
N GLY A 16 6.34 -0.63 3.23
CA GLY A 16 6.66 0.75 3.61
C GLY A 16 5.90 1.79 2.79
N ILE A 17 5.75 1.55 1.48
CA ILE A 17 4.92 2.41 0.61
C ILE A 17 3.46 2.38 1.05
N MET A 18 2.95 1.22 1.47
CA MET A 18 1.56 1.11 1.89
C MET A 18 1.28 1.78 3.21
N ASP A 19 2.20 1.65 4.17
CA ASP A 19 2.14 2.34 5.45
C ASP A 19 2.08 3.86 5.26
N LEU A 20 2.97 4.38 4.40
CA LEU A 20 2.97 5.78 3.99
C LEU A 20 1.65 6.19 3.30
N VAL A 21 1.14 5.37 2.38
CA VAL A 21 -0.14 5.59 1.71
C VAL A 21 -1.30 5.66 2.71
N LEU A 22 -1.29 4.81 3.73
CA LEU A 22 -2.35 4.75 4.73
C LEU A 22 -2.32 5.98 5.63
N GLU A 23 -1.12 6.41 6.03
CA GLU A 23 -0.89 7.64 6.76
C GLU A 23 -1.31 8.87 5.94
N ILE A 24 -0.97 8.90 4.65
CA ILE A 24 -1.40 9.96 3.72
C ILE A 24 -2.91 9.93 3.57
N ARG A 25 -3.56 8.76 3.47
CA ARG A 25 -5.03 8.66 3.37
C ARG A 25 -5.72 9.15 4.63
N ALA A 26 -5.18 8.83 5.81
CA ALA A 26 -5.68 9.33 7.09
C ALA A 26 -5.52 10.86 7.17
N THR A 27 -4.35 11.37 6.79
CA THR A 27 -4.06 12.80 6.74
C THR A 27 -4.91 13.53 5.70
N ALA A 28 -5.11 12.93 4.53
CA ALA A 28 -5.95 13.43 3.45
C ALA A 28 -7.40 13.51 3.90
N LYS A 29 -7.96 12.46 4.53
CA LYS A 29 -9.31 12.53 5.14
C LYS A 29 -9.42 13.63 6.19
N SER A 30 -8.42 13.77 7.06
CA SER A 30 -8.36 14.84 8.07
C SER A 30 -8.33 16.23 7.41
N LYS A 31 -7.61 16.36 6.29
CA LYS A 31 -7.53 17.57 5.47
C LYS A 31 -8.68 17.74 4.46
N LYS A 32 -9.65 16.82 4.40
CA LYS A 32 -10.72 16.74 3.37
C LYS A 32 -10.19 16.70 1.93
N ASP A 33 -9.03 16.10 1.76
CA ASP A 33 -8.28 15.97 0.52
C ASP A 33 -8.69 14.70 -0.23
N PHE A 34 -9.93 14.69 -0.73
CA PHE A 34 -10.51 13.53 -1.43
C PHE A 34 -9.78 13.22 -2.74
N GLU A 35 -9.26 14.23 -3.42
CA GLU A 35 -8.51 14.07 -4.67
C GLU A 35 -7.23 13.26 -4.47
N THR A 36 -6.52 13.53 -3.37
CA THR A 36 -5.31 12.79 -3.00
C THR A 36 -5.63 11.33 -2.67
N ALA A 37 -6.71 11.08 -1.92
CA ALA A 37 -7.16 9.72 -1.62
C ALA A 37 -7.52 8.92 -2.90
N ASP A 38 -8.16 9.57 -3.87
CA ASP A 38 -8.53 8.95 -5.15
C ASP A 38 -7.30 8.67 -6.03
N LYS A 39 -6.34 9.61 -6.09
CA LYS A 39 -5.06 9.40 -6.79
C LYS A 39 -4.31 8.19 -6.28
N ILE A 40 -4.25 8.02 -4.96
CA ILE A 40 -3.57 6.88 -4.34
C ILE A 40 -4.25 5.58 -4.73
N ARG A 41 -5.58 5.51 -4.62
CA ARG A 41 -6.36 4.33 -5.02
C ARG A 41 -6.14 3.99 -6.50
N ASN A 42 -6.16 4.97 -7.39
CA ASN A 42 -5.95 4.76 -8.83
C ASN A 42 -4.52 4.32 -9.14
N THR A 43 -3.52 4.90 -8.49
CA THR A 43 -2.11 4.52 -8.69
C THR A 43 -1.86 3.08 -8.23
N LEU A 44 -2.44 2.67 -7.10
CA LEU A 44 -2.29 1.30 -6.63
C LEU A 44 -3.02 0.32 -7.53
N THR A 45 -4.22 0.66 -7.98
CA THR A 45 -4.97 -0.14 -8.96
C THR A 45 -4.21 -0.24 -10.29
N THR A 46 -3.56 0.83 -10.77
CA THR A 46 -2.77 0.81 -12.02
C THR A 46 -1.53 -0.08 -11.92
N LEU A 47 -0.95 -0.17 -10.73
CA LEU A 47 0.17 -1.07 -10.43
C LEU A 47 -0.30 -2.53 -10.24
N GLY A 48 -1.60 -2.81 -10.32
CA GLY A 48 -2.19 -4.13 -10.05
C GLY A 48 -2.27 -4.47 -8.56
N ILE A 49 -2.15 -3.48 -7.69
CA ILE A 49 -2.14 -3.63 -6.24
C ILE A 49 -3.54 -3.34 -5.71
N THR A 50 -4.17 -4.33 -5.07
CA THR A 50 -5.46 -4.17 -4.42
C THR A 50 -5.27 -3.89 -2.94
N ILE A 51 -5.75 -2.73 -2.46
CA ILE A 51 -5.79 -2.41 -1.03
C ILE A 51 -7.04 -3.05 -0.39
N LYS A 52 -6.85 -3.76 0.72
CA LYS A 52 -7.87 -4.16 1.68
C LYS A 52 -7.63 -3.43 2.99
N ASP A 53 -8.52 -2.52 3.34
CA ASP A 53 -8.62 -2.02 4.71
C ASP A 53 -9.00 -3.20 5.64
N THR A 54 -8.14 -3.55 6.58
CA THR A 54 -8.44 -4.44 7.71
C THR A 54 -8.45 -3.61 9.00
N LYS A 55 -8.88 -4.24 10.09
CA LYS A 55 -9.04 -3.56 11.38
C LYS A 55 -7.70 -3.27 12.07
N ASP A 56 -6.64 -3.94 11.65
CA ASP A 56 -5.27 -3.83 12.18
C ASP A 56 -4.37 -2.95 11.28
N GLY A 57 -4.78 -2.70 10.04
CA GLY A 57 -4.04 -1.90 9.06
C GLY A 57 -4.64 -2.04 7.66
N ALA A 58 -4.03 -1.45 6.64
CA ALA A 58 -4.38 -1.78 5.27
C ALA A 58 -3.43 -2.86 4.75
N GLU A 59 -3.96 -4.04 4.48
CA GLU A 59 -3.25 -5.08 3.75
C GLU A 59 -3.41 -4.84 2.26
N TRP A 60 -2.38 -5.14 1.49
CA TRP A 60 -2.41 -5.01 0.05
C TRP A 60 -1.87 -6.28 -0.59
N SER A 61 -2.44 -6.63 -1.73
CA SER A 61 -2.12 -7.86 -2.44
C SER A 61 -1.96 -7.55 -3.92
N LYS A 62 -0.94 -8.16 -4.53
CA LYS A 62 -0.71 -8.20 -5.97
C LYS A 62 -1.13 -9.56 -6.50
#